data_AF-A0A075JTN8-F1
#
_entry.id   AF-A0A075JTN8-F1
#
_cell.length_a   1.000
_cell.length_b   1.000
_cell.length_c   1.000
_cell.angle_alpha   90.00
_cell.angle_beta   90.00
_cell.angle_gamma   90.00
#
_symmetry.space_group_name_H-M   'P 1'
#
loop_
_entity.id
_entity.type
_entity.pdbx_description
1 polymer ?
#
loop_
_entity_poly.entity_id
_entity_poly.type
_entity_poly.pdbx_seq_one_letter_code
_entity_poly.pdbx_strand_id
1 'polypeptide(L)'
;MEFLKNMFMYEADNGTNAGGNNQSNNNDDNDKGNPSDDSKNTDKTIPYERFKEVNDNFKQVKDELAELKKKQQEDEEEDKRKQGEYESLYNDLKSTHDPLKEQFDAYQEVFKEMLQNRLDEVPEDFRDLIPNGNELEQMKWIENATKKGLFKKNNVQSFGNNGNNPGEYANVTQEDFNKMRFSEKVKLKKENPLLYNKLI
;
A
#
# COMPACT_ATOMS: atom_id res chain seq x y z
N MET A 1 16.61 8.11 -2.41
CA MET A 1 17.09 7.79 -3.77
C MET A 1 18.47 8.41 -4.06
N GLU A 2 19.46 8.18 -3.19
CA GLU A 2 20.85 8.65 -3.44
C GLU A 2 21.90 7.54 -3.32
N PHE A 3 21.48 6.32 -2.93
CA PHE A 3 22.42 5.22 -2.70
C PHE A 3 22.80 4.46 -3.98
N LEU A 4 22.02 4.60 -5.06
CA LEU A 4 22.26 3.92 -6.35
C LEU A 4 23.07 4.76 -7.35
N LYS A 5 23.44 5.99 -7.01
CA LYS A 5 24.19 6.89 -7.91
C LYS A 5 25.72 6.69 -7.85
N ASN A 6 26.23 5.98 -6.83
CA ASN A 6 27.66 5.83 -6.59
C ASN A 6 28.29 4.53 -7.10
N MET A 7 27.56 3.69 -7.85
CA MET A 7 28.09 2.41 -8.33
C MET A 7 28.48 2.39 -9.81
N PHE A 8 28.24 3.49 -10.55
CA PHE A 8 28.52 3.56 -12.01
C PHE A 8 29.40 4.75 -12.45
N MET A 9 30.12 5.40 -11.54
CA MET A 9 31.21 6.32 -11.92
C MET A 9 32.56 5.60 -11.86
N TYR A 10 32.83 4.80 -12.90
CA TYR A 10 34.20 4.67 -13.40
C TYR A 10 34.27 5.46 -14.70
N GLU A 11 34.84 6.64 -14.59
CA GLU A 11 35.15 7.57 -15.66
C GLU A 11 36.19 6.92 -16.60
N ALA A 12 35.80 6.66 -17.85
CA ALA A 12 36.76 6.56 -18.94
C ALA A 12 36.97 7.97 -19.47
N ASP A 13 38.09 8.55 -19.04
CA ASP A 13 38.63 9.85 -19.43
C ASP A 13 38.73 9.99 -20.96
N ASN A 14 38.08 11.04 -21.47
CA ASN A 14 38.09 11.46 -22.86
C ASN A 14 39.41 12.19 -23.19
N GLY A 15 40.46 11.42 -23.45
CA GLY A 15 41.71 11.92 -24.02
C GLY A 15 41.61 12.10 -25.54
N THR A 16 41.14 13.28 -25.97
CA THR A 16 41.11 13.73 -27.36
C THR A 16 42.50 14.19 -27.81
N ASN A 17 43.06 13.58 -28.87
CA ASN A 17 44.09 14.20 -29.73
C ASN A 17 44.06 13.46 -31.09
N ALA A 18 43.25 13.87 -32.07
CA ALA A 18 43.49 14.98 -33.00
C ALA A 18 44.85 14.91 -33.71
N GLY A 19 44.82 14.54 -35.00
CA GLY A 19 45.61 15.23 -36.01
C GLY A 19 46.81 14.50 -36.61
N GLY A 20 46.63 14.01 -37.84
CA GLY A 20 47.43 14.57 -38.93
C GLY A 20 48.58 13.73 -39.49
N ASN A 21 48.30 13.12 -40.64
CA ASN A 21 49.02 13.31 -41.92
C ASN A 21 50.50 12.87 -42.02
N ASN A 22 50.75 11.86 -42.87
CA ASN A 22 51.79 11.94 -43.90
C ASN A 22 51.58 10.78 -44.89
N GLN A 23 50.94 11.03 -46.03
CA GLN A 23 51.57 11.51 -47.26
C GLN A 23 52.44 10.44 -47.92
N SER A 24 51.78 9.72 -48.84
CA SER A 24 52.39 9.08 -49.99
C SER A 24 53.29 10.10 -50.70
N ASN A 25 54.59 9.82 -50.74
CA ASN A 25 55.51 10.46 -51.65
C ASN A 25 56.32 9.36 -52.33
N ASN A 26 55.89 9.02 -53.54
CA ASN A 26 56.76 8.45 -54.55
C ASN A 26 57.84 9.48 -54.86
N ASN A 27 59.10 9.13 -54.66
CA ASN A 27 60.20 9.70 -55.41
C ASN A 27 61.08 8.54 -55.88
N ASP A 28 60.93 8.24 -57.17
CA ASP A 28 62.01 7.73 -58.00
C ASP A 28 63.20 8.70 -57.87
N ASP A 29 64.32 8.21 -57.39
CA ASP A 29 65.62 8.74 -57.79
C ASP A 29 66.61 7.59 -57.92
N ASN A 30 67.02 7.37 -59.17
CA ASN A 30 68.17 6.56 -59.55
C ASN A 30 69.43 7.21 -58.97
N ASP A 31 70.21 6.47 -58.18
CA ASP A 31 71.64 6.70 -58.11
C ASP A 31 72.42 5.38 -58.20
N LYS A 32 73.37 5.36 -59.13
CA LYS A 32 74.21 4.23 -59.51
C LYS A 32 75.47 4.26 -58.68
N GLY A 33 75.79 3.16 -57.97
CA GLY A 33 77.06 3.08 -57.23
C GLY A 33 77.47 1.69 -56.76
N ASN A 34 77.87 0.85 -57.73
CA ASN A 34 78.86 -0.26 -57.70
C ASN A 34 78.82 -1.38 -56.60
N PRO A 35 79.09 -2.65 -56.97
CA PRO A 35 78.90 -3.82 -56.12
C PRO A 35 80.13 -4.09 -55.26
N SER A 36 79.94 -4.28 -53.96
CA SER A 36 80.98 -4.87 -53.13
C SER A 36 80.39 -5.67 -51.97
N ASP A 37 80.87 -6.90 -51.94
CA ASP A 37 81.02 -7.82 -50.82
C ASP A 37 79.78 -8.51 -50.22
N ASP A 38 79.76 -9.82 -50.52
CA ASP A 38 79.28 -10.93 -49.71
C ASP A 38 79.46 -10.70 -48.20
N SER A 39 78.46 -10.08 -47.58
CA SER A 39 78.16 -10.30 -46.17
C SER A 39 76.89 -11.13 -46.10
N LYS A 40 77.08 -12.43 -45.81
CA LYS A 40 76.05 -13.39 -45.43
C LYS A 40 74.95 -12.74 -44.57
N ASN A 41 73.87 -12.30 -45.19
CA ASN A 41 72.63 -11.95 -44.51
C ASN A 41 71.62 -13.08 -44.73
N THR A 42 72.09 -14.31 -44.57
CA THR A 42 71.24 -15.50 -44.43
C THR A 42 70.65 -15.62 -43.02
N ASP A 43 70.95 -14.66 -42.13
CA ASP A 43 70.63 -14.71 -40.70
C ASP A 43 69.34 -14.00 -40.28
N LYS A 44 68.52 -13.53 -41.24
CA LYS A 44 67.23 -12.86 -40.94
C LYS A 44 66.01 -13.55 -41.53
N THR A 45 66.13 -14.80 -41.94
CA THR A 45 64.95 -15.59 -42.31
C THR A 45 64.31 -16.13 -41.05
N ILE A 46 63.17 -15.57 -40.66
CA ILE A 46 62.37 -16.08 -39.54
C ILE A 46 62.01 -17.55 -39.86
N PRO A 47 62.33 -18.50 -38.97
CA PRO A 47 61.97 -19.90 -39.18
C PRO A 47 60.45 -20.05 -39.35
N TYR A 48 60.03 -20.89 -40.29
CA TYR A 48 58.61 -21.12 -40.60
C TYR A 48 57.77 -21.44 -39.36
N GLU A 49 58.34 -22.20 -38.41
CA GLU A 49 57.71 -22.57 -37.14
C GLU A 49 57.30 -21.35 -36.31
N ARG A 50 58.15 -20.32 -36.24
CA ARG A 50 57.84 -19.06 -35.53
C ARG A 50 56.71 -18.29 -36.20
N PHE A 51 56.71 -18.25 -37.53
CA PHE A 51 55.67 -17.56 -38.27
C PHE A 51 54.31 -18.26 -38.14
N LYS A 52 54.32 -19.60 -38.13
CA LYS A 52 53.13 -20.41 -37.87
C LYS A 52 52.59 -20.17 -36.46
N GLU A 53 53.45 -20.19 -35.44
CA GLU A 53 53.09 -19.91 -34.04
C GLU A 53 52.42 -18.54 -33.89
N VAL A 54 52.99 -17.48 -34.48
CA VAL A 54 52.41 -16.13 -34.41
C VAL A 54 51.05 -16.07 -35.10
N ASN A 55 50.89 -16.71 -36.26
CA ASN A 55 49.60 -16.73 -36.95
C ASN A 55 48.55 -17.52 -36.19
N ASP A 56 48.94 -18.64 -35.58
CA ASP A 56 48.04 -19.45 -34.78
C ASP A 56 47.59 -18.67 -33.54
N ASN A 57 48.52 -18.01 -32.83
CA ASN A 57 48.22 -17.11 -31.71
C ASN A 57 47.36 -15.92 -32.11
N PHE A 58 47.64 -15.29 -33.25
CA PHE A 58 46.85 -14.15 -33.74
C PHE A 58 45.41 -14.56 -34.05
N LYS A 59 45.20 -15.75 -34.65
CA LYS A 59 43.85 -16.29 -34.85
C LYS A 59 43.16 -16.57 -33.53
N GLN A 60 43.85 -17.21 -32.59
CA GLN A 60 43.31 -17.48 -31.25
C GLN A 60 42.85 -16.21 -30.53
N VAL A 61 43.72 -15.20 -30.46
CA VAL A 61 43.40 -13.91 -29.80
C VAL A 61 42.27 -13.19 -30.54
N LYS A 62 42.24 -13.25 -31.87
CA LYS A 62 41.16 -12.66 -32.67
C LYS A 62 39.83 -13.35 -32.39
N ASP A 63 39.82 -14.67 -32.26
CA ASP A 63 38.64 -15.46 -31.95
C ASP A 63 38.16 -15.18 -30.51
N GLU A 64 39.07 -15.14 -29.53
CA GLU A 64 38.77 -14.75 -28.14
C GLU A 64 38.20 -13.33 -28.04
N LEU A 65 38.77 -12.38 -28.79
CA LEU A 65 38.29 -11.00 -28.81
C LEU A 65 36.90 -10.90 -29.45
N ALA A 66 36.64 -11.69 -30.50
CA ALA A 66 35.31 -11.77 -31.11
C ALA A 66 34.29 -12.37 -30.13
N GLU A 67 34.67 -13.42 -29.39
CA GLU A 67 33.81 -14.06 -28.39
C GLU A 67 33.52 -13.12 -27.21
N LEU A 68 34.54 -12.43 -26.68
CA LEU A 68 34.37 -11.43 -25.61
C LEU A 68 33.44 -10.29 -26.02
N LYS A 69 33.60 -9.76 -27.24
CA LYS A 69 32.71 -8.69 -27.75
C LYS A 69 31.27 -9.18 -27.91
N LYS A 70 31.09 -10.40 -28.41
CA LYS A 70 29.77 -10.99 -28.56
C LYS A 70 29.11 -11.16 -27.18
N LYS A 71 29.84 -11.70 -26.21
CA LYS A 71 29.35 -11.86 -24.83
C LYS A 71 28.96 -10.52 -24.20
N GLN A 72 29.79 -9.50 -24.36
CA GLN A 72 29.50 -8.16 -23.84
C GLN A 72 28.21 -7.58 -24.44
N GLN A 73 27.99 -7.77 -25.74
CA GLN A 73 26.74 -7.34 -26.39
C GLN A 73 25.53 -8.12 -25.87
N GLU A 74 25.64 -9.43 -25.70
CA GLU A 74 24.57 -10.27 -25.14
C GLU A 74 24.23 -9.86 -23.70
N ASP A 75 25.24 -9.62 -22.85
CA ASP A 75 25.07 -9.16 -21.47
C ASP A 75 24.37 -7.78 -21.42
N GLU A 76 24.80 -6.82 -22.26
CA GLU A 76 24.18 -5.50 -22.36
C GLU A 76 22.73 -5.54 -22.85
N GLU A 77 22.42 -6.43 -23.81
CA GLU A 77 21.06 -6.63 -24.29
C GLU A 77 20.17 -7.28 -23.23
N GLU A 78 20.71 -8.25 -22.48
CA GLU A 78 19.99 -8.90 -21.40
C GLU A 78 19.69 -7.91 -20.27
N ASP A 79 20.64 -7.05 -19.90
CA ASP A 79 20.45 -6.03 -18.89
C ASP A 79 19.43 -4.97 -19.32
N LYS A 80 19.48 -4.52 -20.57
CA LYS A 80 18.45 -3.61 -21.13
C LYS A 80 17.07 -4.26 -21.14
N ARG A 81 16.99 -5.55 -21.49
CA ARG A 81 15.72 -6.30 -21.47
C ARG A 81 15.18 -6.41 -20.05
N LYS A 82 16.01 -6.77 -19.07
CA LYS A 82 15.62 -6.81 -17.65
C LYS A 82 15.13 -5.45 -17.19
N GLN A 83 15.85 -4.37 -17.49
CA GLN A 83 15.43 -3.01 -17.13
C GLN A 83 14.06 -2.65 -17.71
N GLY A 84 13.82 -2.95 -18.99
CA GLY A 84 12.52 -2.74 -19.63
C GLY A 84 11.40 -3.59 -19.01
N GLU A 85 11.69 -4.86 -18.68
CA GLU A 85 10.74 -5.74 -17.97
C GLU A 85 10.38 -5.19 -16.58
N TYR A 86 11.37 -4.69 -15.82
CA TYR A 86 11.14 -4.05 -14.52
C TYR A 86 10.32 -2.77 -14.61
N GLU A 87 10.63 -1.90 -15.58
CA GLU A 87 9.88 -0.65 -15.78
C GLU A 87 8.42 -0.93 -16.15
N SER A 88 8.20 -1.91 -17.03
CA SER A 88 6.84 -2.36 -17.38
C SER A 88 6.08 -2.88 -16.16
N LEU A 89 6.69 -3.78 -15.38
CA LEU A 89 6.08 -4.34 -14.18
C LEU A 89 5.77 -3.27 -13.13
N TYR A 90 6.68 -2.30 -12.95
CA TYR A 90 6.47 -1.19 -12.03
C TYR A 90 5.30 -0.31 -12.47
N ASN A 91 5.24 0.03 -13.76
CA ASN A 91 4.16 0.86 -14.30
C ASN A 91 2.81 0.15 -14.20
N ASP A 92 2.75 -1.16 -14.46
CA ASP A 92 1.54 -1.97 -14.29
C ASP A 92 1.08 -2.00 -12.83
N LEU A 93 2.00 -2.30 -11.90
CA LEU A 93 1.70 -2.30 -10.47
C LEU A 93 1.21 -0.92 -9.99
N LYS A 94 1.88 0.14 -10.40
CA LYS A 94 1.49 1.52 -10.05
C LYS A 94 0.11 1.87 -10.61
N SER A 95 -0.15 1.50 -11.87
CA SER A 95 -1.43 1.76 -12.53
C SER A 95 -2.61 1.04 -11.86
N THR A 96 -2.37 -0.10 -11.21
CA THR A 96 -3.40 -0.86 -10.50
C THR A 96 -3.55 -0.42 -9.04
N HIS A 97 -2.45 -0.09 -8.35
CA HIS A 97 -2.48 0.31 -6.94
C HIS A 97 -2.95 1.74 -6.71
N ASP A 98 -2.50 2.71 -7.51
CA ASP A 98 -2.85 4.12 -7.31
C ASP A 98 -4.38 4.36 -7.33
N PRO A 99 -5.14 3.90 -8.35
CA PRO A 99 -6.58 4.10 -8.35
C PRO A 99 -7.28 3.29 -7.26
N LEU A 100 -6.74 2.15 -6.86
CA LEU A 100 -7.30 1.35 -5.77
C LEU A 100 -7.15 2.06 -4.43
N LYS A 101 -6.01 2.72 -4.22
CA LYS A 101 -5.77 3.53 -3.03
C LYS A 101 -6.71 4.74 -3.00
N GLU A 102 -6.87 5.45 -4.11
CA GLU A 102 -7.81 6.57 -4.20
C GLU A 102 -9.25 6.14 -3.91
N GLN A 103 -9.67 4.99 -4.45
CA GLN A 103 -10.99 4.42 -4.16
C GLN A 103 -11.12 4.04 -2.69
N PHE A 104 -10.10 3.40 -2.11
CA PHE A 104 -10.10 3.04 -0.70
C PHE A 104 -10.22 4.26 0.20
N ASP A 105 -9.44 5.31 -0.06
CA ASP A 105 -9.48 6.56 0.69
C ASP A 105 -10.87 7.21 0.56
N ALA A 106 -11.45 7.23 -0.64
CA ALA A 106 -12.82 7.72 -0.86
C ALA A 106 -13.87 6.91 -0.09
N TYR A 107 -13.80 5.57 -0.11
CA TYR A 107 -14.69 4.71 0.66
C TYR A 107 -14.54 4.93 2.16
N GLN A 108 -13.31 5.12 2.63
CA GLN A 108 -13.02 5.35 4.05
C GLN A 108 -13.63 6.66 4.53
N GLU A 109 -13.55 7.74 3.74
CA GLU A 109 -14.13 9.03 4.11
C GLU A 109 -15.67 8.98 4.11
N VAL A 110 -16.29 8.38 3.09
CA VAL A 110 -17.74 8.17 3.07
C VAL A 110 -18.18 7.30 4.26
N PHE A 111 -17.40 6.28 4.61
CA PHE A 111 -17.70 5.41 5.74
C PHE A 111 -17.61 6.15 7.08
N LYS A 112 -16.59 7.00 7.28
CA LYS A 112 -16.48 7.84 8.47
C LYS A 112 -17.64 8.82 8.58
N GLU A 113 -18.04 9.44 7.48
CA GLU A 113 -19.20 10.34 7.44
C GLU A 113 -20.49 9.59 7.83
N MET A 114 -20.69 8.38 7.29
CA MET A 114 -21.82 7.52 7.65
C MET A 114 -21.80 7.16 9.14
N LEU A 115 -20.64 6.79 9.69
CA LEU A 115 -20.48 6.49 11.10
C LEU A 115 -20.80 7.72 11.96
N GLN A 116 -20.30 8.90 11.60
CA GLN A 116 -20.56 10.13 12.34
C GLN A 116 -22.06 10.47 12.37
N ASN A 117 -22.73 10.41 11.21
CA ASN A 117 -24.18 10.61 11.12
C ASN A 117 -24.94 9.65 12.04
N ARG A 118 -24.49 8.39 12.12
CA ARG A 118 -25.09 7.37 12.99
C ARG A 118 -24.78 7.60 14.46
N LEU A 119 -23.59 8.07 14.81
CA LEU A 119 -23.23 8.48 16.16
C LEU A 119 -24.09 9.66 16.63
N ASP A 120 -24.43 10.58 15.74
CA ASP A 120 -25.28 11.73 16.05
C ASP A 120 -26.73 11.33 16.35
N GLU A 121 -27.21 10.24 15.75
CA GLU A 121 -28.50 9.63 16.09
C GLU A 121 -28.50 8.91 17.45
N VAL A 122 -27.32 8.58 18.01
CA VAL A 122 -27.22 7.93 19.32
C VAL A 122 -27.47 8.96 20.44
N PRO A 123 -28.47 8.73 21.32
CA PRO A 123 -28.71 9.62 22.45
C PRO A 123 -27.50 9.67 23.41
N GLU A 124 -27.26 10.83 24.02
CA GLU A 124 -26.08 11.10 24.85
C GLU A 124 -25.88 10.07 25.96
N ASP A 125 -26.96 9.67 26.65
CA ASP A 125 -26.96 8.66 27.73
C ASP A 125 -26.42 7.29 27.31
N PHE A 126 -26.40 6.98 26.01
CA PHE A 126 -25.93 5.69 25.48
C PHE A 126 -24.58 5.78 24.76
N ARG A 127 -23.98 6.97 24.62
CA ARG A 127 -22.69 7.14 23.91
C ARG A 127 -21.55 6.40 24.61
N ASP A 128 -21.56 6.37 25.94
CA ASP A 128 -20.57 5.65 26.74
C ASP A 128 -20.62 4.12 26.59
N LEU A 129 -21.73 3.58 26.04
CA LEU A 129 -21.88 2.14 25.80
C LEU A 129 -21.27 1.71 24.46
N ILE A 130 -20.89 2.66 23.61
CA ILE A 130 -20.29 2.37 22.32
C ILE A 130 -18.86 1.83 22.58
N PRO A 131 -18.51 0.65 22.05
CA PRO A 131 -17.16 0.11 22.21
C PRO A 131 -16.10 1.05 21.62
N ASN A 132 -15.03 1.28 22.37
CA ASN A 132 -13.82 1.90 21.84
C ASN A 132 -13.11 0.87 20.96
N GLY A 133 -13.34 0.93 19.65
CA GLY A 133 -12.83 -0.04 18.67
C GLY A 133 -12.70 0.58 17.28
N ASN A 134 -12.53 -0.27 16.26
CA ASN A 134 -12.49 0.21 14.87
C ASN A 134 -13.88 0.73 14.43
N GLU A 135 -13.90 1.58 13.41
CA GLU A 135 -15.10 2.24 12.90
C GLU A 135 -16.15 1.21 12.42
N LEU A 136 -15.71 0.05 11.94
CA LEU A 136 -16.59 -1.04 11.49
C LEU A 136 -17.34 -1.71 12.64
N GLU A 137 -16.65 -1.95 13.75
CA GLU A 137 -17.22 -2.54 14.97
C GLU A 137 -18.18 -1.56 15.63
N GLN A 138 -17.80 -0.28 15.69
CA GLN A 138 -18.68 0.78 16.17
C GLN A 138 -19.96 0.83 15.33
N MET A 139 -19.84 0.85 13.99
CA MET A 139 -21.00 0.86 13.09
C MET A 139 -21.88 -0.39 13.27
N LYS A 140 -21.28 -1.59 13.32
CA LYS A 140 -22.01 -2.83 13.56
C LYS A 140 -22.74 -2.82 14.90
N TRP A 141 -22.11 -2.29 15.94
CA TRP A 141 -22.71 -2.20 17.25
C TRP A 141 -23.91 -1.25 17.24
N ILE A 142 -23.74 -0.04 16.67
CA ILE A 142 -24.81 0.97 16.56
C ILE A 142 -25.99 0.40 15.79
N GLU A 143 -25.77 -0.22 14.62
CA GLU A 143 -26.85 -0.84 13.84
C GLU A 143 -27.58 -1.93 14.62
N ASN A 144 -26.85 -2.78 15.34
CA ASN A 144 -27.46 -3.83 16.15
C ASN A 144 -28.24 -3.28 17.35
N ALA A 145 -27.72 -2.24 18.02
CA ALA A 145 -28.38 -1.57 19.13
C ALA A 145 -29.67 -0.86 18.66
N THR A 146 -29.61 -0.15 17.53
CA THR A 146 -30.76 0.48 16.88
C THR A 146 -31.82 -0.56 16.51
N LYS A 147 -31.42 -1.67 15.85
CA LYS A 147 -32.34 -2.76 15.48
C LYS A 147 -33.01 -3.41 16.69
N LYS A 148 -32.25 -3.60 17.77
CA LYS A 148 -32.78 -4.11 19.05
C LYS A 148 -33.66 -3.11 19.78
N GLY A 149 -33.74 -1.88 19.28
CA GLY A 149 -34.59 -0.83 19.83
C GLY A 149 -34.02 -0.17 21.09
N LEU A 150 -32.69 -0.25 21.31
CA LEU A 150 -32.05 0.35 22.48
C LEU A 150 -32.29 1.87 22.55
N PHE A 151 -32.31 2.53 21.39
CA PHE A 151 -32.53 3.98 21.28
C PHE A 151 -34.01 4.37 21.11
N LYS A 152 -34.93 3.40 21.08
CA LYS A 152 -36.36 3.73 21.08
C LYS A 152 -36.67 4.28 22.45
N LYS A 153 -37.17 5.53 22.51
CA LYS A 153 -37.78 6.08 23.72
C LYS A 153 -38.99 5.22 24.05
N ASN A 154 -38.76 4.18 24.84
CA ASN A 154 -39.83 3.50 25.53
C ASN A 154 -40.44 4.57 26.42
N ASN A 155 -41.64 5.05 26.08
CA ASN A 155 -42.55 5.54 27.10
C ASN A 155 -42.52 4.46 28.16
N VAL A 156 -41.93 4.80 29.32
CA VAL A 156 -41.75 3.88 30.42
C VAL A 156 -43.14 3.32 30.72
N GLN A 157 -43.44 2.11 30.23
CA GLN A 157 -44.43 1.28 30.89
C GLN A 157 -43.77 0.98 32.22
N SER A 158 -44.18 1.76 33.21
CA SER A 158 -43.78 1.62 34.59
C SER A 158 -43.90 0.14 34.97
N PHE A 159 -42.76 -0.53 35.08
CA PHE A 159 -42.67 -1.87 35.66
C PHE A 159 -42.82 -1.82 37.19
N GLY A 160 -43.60 -0.85 37.68
CA GLY A 160 -43.90 -0.62 39.09
C GLY A 160 -45.38 -0.38 39.37
N ASN A 161 -46.28 -0.51 38.39
CA ASN A 161 -47.72 -0.42 38.66
C ASN A 161 -48.33 -1.78 39.06
N ASN A 162 -47.64 -2.51 39.94
CA ASN A 162 -48.26 -3.56 40.72
C ASN A 162 -48.96 -2.90 41.92
N GLY A 163 -50.13 -2.31 41.65
CA GLY A 163 -51.21 -2.15 42.63
C GLY A 163 -51.00 -1.23 43.83
N ASN A 164 -50.06 -0.27 43.80
CA ASN A 164 -49.87 0.68 44.91
C ASN A 164 -49.52 2.10 44.43
N ASN A 165 -50.10 2.55 43.31
CA ASN A 165 -50.10 3.98 43.01
C ASN A 165 -50.99 4.67 44.07
N PRO A 166 -50.53 5.72 44.77
CA PRO A 166 -51.39 6.50 45.65
C PRO A 166 -52.37 7.28 44.78
N GLY A 167 -53.40 6.59 44.30
CA GLY A 167 -54.59 7.22 43.75
C GLY A 167 -55.26 8.07 44.82
N GLU A 168 -56.32 8.75 44.42
CA GLU A 168 -57.17 9.69 45.17
C GLU A 168 -57.56 9.27 46.61
N TYR A 169 -57.31 8.01 46.98
CA TYR A 169 -57.65 7.37 48.24
C TYR A 169 -56.46 7.00 49.15
N ALA A 170 -55.23 7.46 48.84
CA ALA A 170 -54.02 7.06 49.58
C ALA A 170 -54.04 7.37 51.09
N ASN A 171 -54.88 8.33 51.52
CA ASN A 171 -54.98 8.78 52.91
C ASN A 171 -56.39 8.67 53.49
N VAL A 172 -57.24 7.78 52.95
CA VAL A 172 -58.61 7.61 53.45
C VAL A 172 -58.58 6.98 54.84
N THR A 173 -59.09 7.70 55.83
CA THR A 173 -59.27 7.17 57.18
C THR A 173 -60.57 6.37 57.28
N GLN A 174 -60.75 5.61 58.36
CA GLN A 174 -61.99 4.85 58.57
C GLN A 174 -63.22 5.76 58.73
N GLU A 175 -63.03 6.96 59.27
CA GLU A 175 -64.09 7.98 59.35
C GLU A 175 -64.48 8.52 57.97
N ASP A 176 -63.51 8.74 57.10
CA ASP A 176 -63.75 9.18 55.72
C ASP A 176 -64.42 8.07 54.91
N PHE A 177 -63.97 6.83 55.09
CA PHE A 177 -64.61 5.66 54.50
C PHE A 177 -66.08 5.56 54.92
N ASN A 178 -66.41 5.79 56.20
CA ASN A 178 -67.81 5.75 56.64
C ASN A 178 -68.69 6.83 56.02
N LYS A 179 -68.10 7.99 55.67
CA LYS A 179 -68.79 9.12 55.02
C LYS A 179 -68.88 8.98 53.49
N MET A 180 -68.10 8.09 52.88
CA MET A 180 -68.14 7.84 51.43
C MET A 180 -69.47 7.24 50.98
N ARG A 181 -69.90 7.64 49.78
CA ARG A 181 -71.06 7.02 49.13
C ARG A 181 -70.74 5.57 48.75
N PHE A 182 -71.78 4.75 48.65
CA PHE A 182 -71.62 3.34 48.25
C PHE A 182 -70.86 3.17 46.93
N SER A 183 -71.10 4.05 45.95
CA SER A 183 -70.38 4.05 44.67
C SER A 183 -68.88 4.30 44.81
N GLU A 184 -68.46 5.15 45.75
CA GLU A 184 -67.05 5.44 46.04
C GLU A 184 -66.39 4.27 46.77
N LYS A 185 -67.10 3.64 47.72
CA LYS A 185 -66.66 2.41 48.38
C LYS A 185 -66.43 1.26 47.39
N VAL A 186 -67.32 1.09 46.42
CA VAL A 186 -67.19 0.07 45.36
C VAL A 186 -66.00 0.36 44.45
N LYS A 187 -65.77 1.62 44.10
CA LYS A 187 -64.56 2.04 43.35
C LYS A 187 -63.30 1.74 44.14
N LEU A 188 -63.27 2.09 45.44
CA LEU A 188 -62.14 1.79 46.32
C LEU A 188 -61.86 0.28 46.41
N LYS A 189 -62.89 -0.55 46.51
CA LYS A 189 -62.76 -2.02 46.48
C LYS A 189 -62.11 -2.53 45.20
N LYS A 190 -62.45 -1.92 44.06
CA LYS A 190 -61.94 -2.31 42.73
C LYS A 190 -60.51 -1.84 42.49
N GLU A 191 -60.20 -0.62 42.92
CA GLU A 191 -58.92 0.05 42.67
C GLU A 191 -57.86 -0.29 43.72
N ASN A 192 -58.25 -0.41 45.00
CA ASN A 192 -57.37 -0.70 46.13
C ASN A 192 -58.03 -1.71 47.11
N PRO A 193 -58.15 -3.00 46.74
CA PRO A 193 -58.84 -4.00 47.54
C PRO A 193 -58.23 -4.20 48.93
N LEU A 194 -56.91 -4.03 49.08
CA LEU A 194 -56.22 -4.14 50.38
C LEU A 194 -56.61 -3.02 51.35
N LEU A 195 -56.71 -1.78 50.85
CA LEU A 195 -57.13 -0.64 51.66
C LEU A 195 -58.61 -0.74 52.04
N TYR A 196 -59.47 -1.14 51.10
CA TYR A 196 -60.89 -1.38 51.36
C TYR A 196 -61.12 -2.38 52.50
N ASN A 197 -60.40 -3.52 52.49
CA ASN A 197 -60.52 -4.54 53.53
C ASN A 197 -59.95 -4.10 54.88
N LYS A 198 -59.07 -3.09 54.92
CA LYS A 198 -58.52 -2.52 56.16
C LYS A 198 -59.48 -1.52 56.82
N LEU A 199 -60.40 -0.93 56.05
CA LEU A 199 -61.27 0.17 56.49
C LEU A 199 -62.73 -0.27 56.80
N ILE A 200 -63.11 -1.50 56.45
CA ILE A 200 -64.36 -2.13 56.91
C ILE A 200 -64.14 -2.70 58.32
#